data_AF-A0A957HJI4-F1
#
_entry.id   AF-A0A957HJI4-F1
#
_cell.length_a   1.000
_cell.length_b   1.000
_cell.length_c   1.000
_cell.angle_alpha   90.00
_cell.angle_beta   90.00
_cell.angle_gamma   90.00
#
_symmetry.space_group_name_H-M   'P 1'
#
loop_
_entity.id
_entity.type
_entity.pdbx_description
1 polymer ?
#
loop_
_entity_poly.entity_id
_entity_poly.type
_entity_poly.pdbx_seq_one_letter_code
_entity_poly.pdbx_strand_id
1 'polypeptide(L)' 'MTRKFKIADYEKTLDLQITLRDALPPDHLARFIVMLISQLDLQSIYKQYRDQGAPPYAPEILVGLLVYGYAT' A
#
# COMPACT_ATOMS: atom_id res chain seq x y z
N MET A 1 27.61 -9.47 29.47
CA MET A 1 27.43 -8.98 28.09
C MET A 1 26.78 -7.61 28.15
N THR A 2 27.47 -6.55 27.74
CA THR A 2 26.94 -5.18 27.78
C THR A 2 25.95 -4.99 26.62
N ARG A 3 24.71 -4.62 26.93
CA ARG A 3 23.66 -4.42 25.93
C ARG A 3 23.98 -3.16 25.11
N LYS A 4 24.07 -3.30 23.78
CA LYS A 4 24.25 -2.17 22.85
C LYS A 4 22.88 -1.72 22.36
N PHE A 5 22.60 -0.43 22.51
CA PHE A 5 21.38 0.21 22.00
C PHE A 5 21.74 1.07 20.78
N LYS A 6 20.85 1.11 19.79
CA LYS A 6 20.97 2.03 18.65
C LYS A 6 20.26 3.33 19.00
N ILE A 7 20.92 4.45 18.77
CA ILE A 7 20.35 5.80 18.93
C ILE A 7 19.87 6.25 17.55
N ALA A 8 18.68 6.82 17.46
CA ALA A 8 18.12 7.35 16.21
C ALA A 8 18.80 8.68 15.85
N ASP A 9 19.17 8.82 14.58
CA ASP A 9 19.69 10.06 13.99
C ASP A 9 18.57 10.67 13.13
N TYR A 10 17.90 11.68 13.69
CA TYR A 10 16.71 12.28 13.09
C TYR A 10 17.04 13.17 11.90
N GLU A 11 18.12 13.96 11.97
CA GLU A 11 18.57 14.82 10.87
C GLU A 11 18.87 13.97 9.63
N LYS A 12 19.63 12.88 9.83
CA LYS A 12 19.91 11.94 8.74
C LYS A 12 18.66 11.28 8.16
N THR A 13 17.62 11.06 8.98
CA THR A 13 16.37 10.42 8.56
C THR A 13 15.53 11.35 7.68
N LEU A 14 15.54 12.67 7.96
CA LEU A 14 14.82 13.66 7.16
C LEU A 14 15.38 13.79 5.74
N ASP A 15 16.68 13.56 5.56
CA ASP A 15 17.35 13.62 4.26
C ASP A 15 17.22 12.33 3.42
N LEU A 16 16.58 11.28 3.94
CA LEU A 16 16.42 10.01 3.22
C LEU A 16 15.43 10.15 2.05
N GLN A 17 15.93 9.91 0.83
CA GLN A 17 15.07 9.68 -0.33
C GLN A 17 14.80 8.18 -0.48
N ILE A 18 13.67 7.73 0.06
CA ILE A 18 13.21 6.34 -0.06
C ILE A 18 12.18 6.26 -1.17
N THR A 19 12.40 5.40 -2.17
CA THR A 19 11.35 5.07 -3.13
C THR A 19 10.51 3.90 -2.61
N LEU A 20 9.29 3.75 -3.14
CA LEU A 20 8.48 2.55 -2.88
C LEU A 20 9.16 1.25 -3.36
N ARG A 21 10.16 1.33 -4.26
CA ARG A 21 10.96 0.18 -4.68
C ARG A 21 11.96 -0.22 -3.59
N ASP A 22 12.51 0.75 -2.88
CA ASP A 22 13.46 0.51 -1.78
C ASP A 22 12.74 0.06 -0.51
N ALA A 23 11.52 0.54 -0.30
CA ALA A 23 10.73 0.24 0.89
C ALA A 23 10.10 -1.17 0.90
N LEU A 24 9.87 -1.76 -0.28
CA LEU A 24 9.18 -3.05 -0.42
C LEU A 24 10.01 -4.04 -1.27
N PRO A 25 10.34 -5.23 -0.75
CA PRO A 25 10.99 -6.28 -1.53
C PRO A 25 10.24 -6.59 -2.85
N PRO A 26 10.95 -7.01 -3.91
CA PRO A 26 10.31 -7.37 -5.19
C PRO A 26 9.27 -8.49 -5.09
N ASP A 27 9.45 -9.41 -4.14
CA ASP A 27 8.60 -10.58 -3.87
C ASP A 27 7.52 -10.32 -2.82
N HIS A 28 7.35 -9.07 -2.37
CA HIS A 28 6.37 -8.73 -1.35
C HIS A 28 4.93 -8.94 -1.85
N LEU A 29 4.10 -9.61 -1.03
CA LEU A 29 2.71 -9.98 -1.35
C LEU A 29 1.86 -8.82 -1.89
N ALA A 30 2.00 -7.61 -1.33
CA ALA A 30 1.28 -6.42 -1.80
C ALA A 30 1.49 -6.15 -3.31
N ARG A 31 2.68 -6.42 -3.85
CA ARG A 31 2.97 -6.25 -5.29
C ARG A 31 2.16 -7.25 -6.12
N PHE A 32 2.08 -8.50 -5.66
CA PHE A 32 1.26 -9.53 -6.28
C PHE A 32 -0.22 -9.19 -6.23
N ILE A 33 -0.72 -8.70 -5.09
CA ILE A 33 -2.13 -8.34 -4.94
C ILE A 33 -2.51 -7.19 -5.88
N VAL A 34 -1.72 -6.12 -5.96
CA VAL A 34 -2.00 -5.01 -6.89
C VAL A 34 -2.03 -5.50 -8.34
N MET A 35 -1.09 -6.38 -8.72
CA MET A 35 -1.09 -7.01 -10.04
C MET A 35 -2.36 -7.85 -10.28
N LEU A 36 -2.80 -8.63 -9.28
CA LEU A 36 -4.02 -9.44 -9.37
C LEU A 36 -5.26 -8.55 -9.51
N ILE A 37 -5.41 -7.52 -8.67
CA ILE A 37 -6.56 -6.62 -8.72
C ILE A 37 -6.63 -5.88 -10.06
N SER A 38 -5.48 -5.53 -10.66
CA SER A 38 -5.45 -4.88 -11.98
C SER A 38 -6.04 -5.72 -13.13
N GLN A 39 -6.21 -7.03 -12.92
CA GLN A 39 -6.82 -7.93 -13.90
C GLN A 39 -8.32 -8.14 -13.68
N LEU A 40 -8.89 -7.61 -12.60
CA LEU A 40 -10.32 -7.75 -12.27
C LEU A 40 -11.16 -6.67 -12.95
N ASP A 41 -12.34 -7.04 -13.45
CA ASP A 41 -13.33 -6.07 -13.89
C ASP A 41 -14.12 -5.52 -12.69
N LEU A 42 -13.82 -4.27 -12.31
CA LEU A 42 -14.50 -3.57 -11.22
C LEU A 42 -15.56 -2.57 -11.70
N GLN A 43 -15.93 -2.59 -12.99
CA GLN A 43 -16.90 -1.62 -13.56
C GLN A 43 -18.25 -1.65 -12.86
N SER A 44 -18.69 -2.81 -12.36
CA SER A 44 -19.92 -2.93 -11.59
C SER A 44 -19.89 -2.12 -10.30
N ILE A 45 -18.74 -2.06 -9.62
CA ILE A 45 -18.56 -1.29 -8.38
C ILE A 45 -18.54 0.20 -8.70
N TYR A 46 -17.78 0.61 -9.73
CA TYR A 46 -17.75 1.99 -10.19
C TYR A 46 -19.15 2.54 -10.52
N LYS A 47 -19.98 1.75 -11.21
CA LYS A 47 -21.36 2.14 -11.58
C LYS A 47 -22.30 2.33 -10.40
N GLN A 48 -21.95 1.84 -9.21
CA GLN A 48 -22.77 2.04 -8.01
C GLN A 48 -22.49 3.38 -7.31
N TYR A 49 -21.34 4.01 -7.58
CA TYR A 49 -21.05 5.34 -7.04
C TYR A 49 -22.00 6.39 -7.65
N ARG A 50 -22.39 7.36 -6.81
CA ARG A 50 -23.22 8.51 -7.20
C ARG A 50 -22.42 9.79 -6.98
N ASP A 51 -22.84 10.87 -7.64
CA ASP A 51 -22.24 12.20 -7.50
C ASP A 51 -22.63 12.86 -6.16
N GLN A 52 -22.28 12.22 -5.06
CA GLN A 52 -22.61 12.66 -3.71
C GLN A 52 -21.42 12.41 -2.78
N GLY A 53 -21.17 13.36 -1.89
CA GLY A 53 -20.09 13.28 -0.92
C GLY A 53 -18.73 13.70 -1.47
N ALA A 54 -17.68 13.30 -0.76
CA ALA A 54 -16.30 13.59 -1.15
C ALA A 54 -15.83 12.67 -2.29
N PRO A 55 -14.77 13.05 -3.03
CA PRO A 55 -14.19 12.20 -4.06
C PRO A 55 -13.89 10.78 -3.53
N PRO A 56 -14.38 9.73 -4.21
CA PRO A 56 -14.18 8.36 -3.74
C PRO A 56 -12.74 7.89 -3.97
N TYR A 57 -12.26 7.00 -3.10
CA TYR A 57 -11.10 6.18 -3.42
C TYR A 57 -11.43 5.19 -4.54
N ALA A 58 -10.46 4.90 -5.39
CA ALA A 58 -10.61 3.93 -6.46
C ALA A 58 -10.92 2.52 -5.89
N PRO A 59 -11.95 1.82 -6.40
CA PRO A 59 -12.28 0.45 -6.02
C PRO A 59 -11.08 -0.51 -5.98
N GLU A 60 -10.13 -0.38 -6.89
CA GLU A 60 -8.90 -1.20 -6.95
C GLU A 60 -8.09 -1.07 -5.65
N ILE A 61 -7.99 0.14 -5.10
CA ILE A 61 -7.27 0.40 -3.86
C ILE A 61 -8.02 -0.23 -2.69
N LEU A 62 -9.35 -0.05 -2.63
CA LEU A 62 -10.17 -0.56 -1.52
C LEU A 62 -10.21 -2.09 -1.50
N VAL A 63 -10.39 -2.73 -2.66
CA VAL A 63 -10.37 -4.19 -2.79
C VAL A 63 -8.97 -4.72 -2.52
N GLY A 64 -7.92 -4.07 -3.05
CA GLY A 64 -6.54 -4.46 -2.78
C GLY A 64 -6.17 -4.41 -1.29
N LEU A 65 -6.60 -3.35 -0.60
CA LEU A 65 -6.42 -3.22 0.85
C LEU A 65 -7.14 -4.32 1.62
N LEU A 66 -8.38 -4.63 1.23
CA LEU A 66 -9.17 -5.70 1.85
C LEU A 66 -8.49 -7.05 1.66
N VAL A 67 -8.14 -7.42 0.42
CA VAL A 67 -7.47 -8.71 0.14
C VAL A 67 -6.14 -8.80 0.88
N TYR A 68 -5.34 -7.73 0.91
CA TYR A 68 -4.07 -7.71 1.63
C TYR A 68 -4.27 -7.94 3.13
N GLY A 69 -5.24 -7.27 3.75
CA GLY A 69 -5.51 -7.41 5.19
C GLY A 69 -6.02 -8.79 5.62
N TYR A 70 -6.61 -9.58 4.71
CA TYR A 70 -7.05 -10.95 4.98
C TYR A 70 -6.03 -12.02 4.56
N ALA A 71 -4.98 -11.66 3.84
CA ALA A 71 -3.97 -12.59 3.34
C ALA A 71 -2.76 -12.75 4.29
N THR A 72 -2.68 -11.94 5.35
CA THR A 72 -1.64 -11.94 6.39
C THR A 72 -2.19 -12.42 7.71
#